data_AF-A0A2V9WRM8-F1
#
_entry.id   AF-A0A2V9WRM8-F1
#
_cell.length_a   1.000
_cell.length_b   1.000
_cell.length_c   1.000
_cell.angle_alpha   90.00
_cell.angle_beta   90.00
_cell.angle_gamma   90.00
#
_symmetry.space_group_name_H-M   'P 1'
#
loop_
_entity.id
_entity.type
_entity.pdbx_description
1 polymer ?
#
loop_
_entity_poly.entity_id
_entity_poly.type
_entity_poly.pdbx_seq_one_letter_code
_entity_poly.pdbx_strand_id
1 'polypeptide(L)'
;MIFVACLGMLAQPWPVKPYRALLVVEKWNDPSSVLVDHATDAFQPVAALLKAWSIPFDILRLDQQHLDDTYLLDRSGQARYGVIIWLADSDSYANQDVDSLGEATKGGASLLVCRSRFLDPALERLLGLKFKEIYSATDPLKVVQTHFITQELVRQKMESLDVSWQFSEGPWVEPRGGEVLIDQNHHAVLTVRQLGERTSAIWMGVPNLSMLRDSGYWRSLFFRSLVWSLGYIVQPNIDYSHSIEIEIDDWGTSDKGYLSYWRYLEPSEETLRKGLIAPLEKRQFVVAANVITGYVDRKTKRIVTPWDQKFTDLYGLQQDYASTRRGLKEAVEAGVVEIECHGWTHMQPDLESPPGPWWSADLAGEGSADGWYKEFADERRRQESPAVVQLFRMRRGLEYLRKDFGQQALELRPGGSGWSKSQFNNTGRVAAQAGFGLFHAEPDSYYYLDPDLVLDMTGVSPQVGTTSYDRLAALHPESWPAHPDGPAMLLFHDRDIAMRSDFLEQLLEALPASYKTMTTNQYIGLIHTQIDSLPEKGWQLAFNFDGHYCAYFGKHASSWQLWLSDQLRDSLRNSGSLLVSVDGKAAGQLSAADLLHEHVVIDIPAGLGTHVWELTPIP
;
A
#
# COMPACT_ATOMS: atom_id res chain seq x y z
N MET A 1 -44.27 -29.73 41.92
CA MET A 1 -43.08 -28.91 41.58
C MET A 1 -42.65 -29.28 40.18
N ILE A 2 -42.93 -28.42 39.22
CA ILE A 2 -42.50 -28.57 37.82
C ILE A 2 -41.22 -27.74 37.71
N PHE A 3 -40.08 -28.40 37.51
CA PHE A 3 -38.83 -27.74 37.12
C PHE A 3 -38.92 -27.46 35.62
N VAL A 4 -39.16 -26.20 35.25
CA VAL A 4 -38.97 -25.73 33.88
C VAL A 4 -37.47 -25.51 33.72
N ALA A 5 -36.82 -26.39 32.96
CA ALA A 5 -35.48 -26.14 32.46
C ALA A 5 -35.58 -25.09 31.35
N CYS A 6 -35.22 -23.85 31.66
CA CYS A 6 -34.85 -22.87 30.64
C CYS A 6 -33.55 -23.36 29.99
N LEU A 7 -33.68 -24.15 28.93
CA LEU A 7 -32.63 -24.29 27.92
C LEU A 7 -32.41 -22.89 27.35
N GLY A 8 -31.32 -22.25 27.78
CA GLY A 8 -30.83 -21.04 27.13
C GLY A 8 -30.65 -21.36 25.65
N MET A 9 -31.36 -20.63 24.80
CA MET A 9 -31.02 -20.58 23.38
C MET A 9 -29.58 -20.10 23.32
N LEU A 10 -28.65 -21.00 23.04
CA LEU A 10 -27.31 -20.62 22.60
C LEU A 10 -27.52 -19.65 21.44
N ALA A 11 -27.06 -18.40 21.62
CA ALA A 11 -27.11 -17.40 20.56
C ALA A 11 -26.55 -18.04 19.29
N GLN A 12 -27.32 -18.01 18.19
CA GLN A 12 -26.79 -18.50 16.92
C GLN A 12 -25.52 -17.71 16.62
N PRO A 13 -24.40 -18.39 16.27
CA PRO A 13 -23.17 -17.68 15.92
C PRO A 13 -23.50 -16.74 14.76
N TRP A 14 -23.12 -15.46 14.87
CA TRP A 14 -23.34 -14.51 13.80
C TRP A 14 -22.63 -15.02 12.53
N PRO A 15 -23.34 -15.28 11.43
CA PRO A 15 -22.71 -15.80 10.23
C PRO A 15 -21.69 -14.78 9.68
N VAL A 16 -20.41 -15.12 9.73
CA VAL A 16 -19.33 -14.25 9.25
C VAL A 16 -18.88 -14.75 7.90
N LYS A 17 -18.88 -13.86 6.90
CA LYS A 17 -18.25 -14.18 5.62
C LYS A 17 -16.74 -14.34 5.79
N PRO A 18 -16.09 -15.17 4.95
CA PRO A 18 -14.63 -15.12 4.83
C PRO A 18 -14.18 -13.67 4.57
N TYR A 19 -13.23 -13.17 5.37
CA TYR A 19 -12.64 -11.85 5.15
C TYR A 19 -11.56 -11.93 4.06
N ARG A 20 -11.99 -12.22 2.83
CA ARG A 20 -11.11 -12.37 1.68
C ARG A 20 -11.84 -12.06 0.39
N ALA A 21 -11.16 -11.40 -0.54
CA ALA A 21 -11.64 -11.14 -1.89
C ALA A 21 -10.97 -12.05 -2.92
N LEU A 22 -11.69 -12.36 -4.00
CA LEU A 22 -11.11 -12.91 -5.23
C LEU A 22 -11.16 -11.85 -6.32
N LEU A 23 -10.01 -11.41 -6.84
CA LEU A 23 -9.91 -10.50 -7.96
C LEU A 23 -9.82 -11.28 -9.28
N VAL A 24 -10.89 -11.25 -10.08
CA VAL A 24 -10.94 -11.95 -11.37
C VAL A 24 -10.57 -10.99 -12.49
N VAL A 25 -9.45 -11.26 -13.16
CA VAL A 25 -8.87 -10.42 -14.22
C VAL A 25 -8.76 -11.20 -15.52
N GLU A 26 -8.83 -10.52 -16.66
CA GLU A 26 -8.71 -11.19 -17.96
C GLU A 26 -7.30 -11.73 -18.19
N LYS A 27 -6.28 -10.93 -17.87
CA LYS A 27 -4.87 -11.27 -18.02
C LYS A 27 -4.02 -10.53 -16.99
N TRP A 28 -2.81 -11.02 -16.80
CA TRP A 28 -1.78 -10.39 -15.98
C TRP A 28 -0.45 -10.39 -16.77
N ASN A 29 0.14 -9.21 -16.96
CA ASN A 29 1.28 -9.04 -17.84
C ASN A 29 2.53 -9.80 -17.39
N ASP A 30 2.78 -9.95 -16.09
CA ASP A 30 3.83 -10.84 -15.58
C ASP A 30 3.40 -12.31 -15.73
N PRO A 31 4.10 -13.13 -16.54
CA PRO A 31 3.71 -14.52 -16.76
C PRO A 31 4.01 -15.42 -15.56
N SER A 32 4.78 -14.94 -14.57
CA SER A 32 4.92 -15.62 -13.27
C SER A 32 3.86 -15.25 -12.25
N SER A 33 2.97 -14.29 -12.55
CA SER A 33 1.91 -13.84 -11.65
C SER A 33 2.42 -13.42 -10.26
N VAL A 34 3.48 -12.63 -10.24
CA VAL A 34 4.06 -12.04 -9.02
C VAL A 34 4.04 -10.51 -9.07
N LEU A 35 4.39 -9.92 -10.21
CA LEU A 35 4.50 -8.46 -10.36
C LEU A 35 3.25 -7.83 -10.97
N VAL A 36 2.52 -7.02 -10.20
CA VAL A 36 1.45 -6.14 -10.70
C VAL A 36 2.03 -4.74 -10.92
N ASP A 37 2.02 -4.26 -12.16
CA ASP A 37 2.62 -2.97 -12.56
C ASP A 37 1.56 -2.02 -13.13
N HIS A 38 1.45 -0.81 -12.59
CA HIS A 38 0.43 0.17 -13.01
C HIS A 38 0.51 0.54 -14.50
N ALA A 39 1.68 0.44 -15.12
CA ALA A 39 1.88 0.78 -16.51
C ALA A 39 1.39 -0.32 -17.47
N THR A 40 1.23 -1.56 -17.00
CA THR A 40 0.89 -2.70 -17.86
C THR A 40 -0.33 -3.50 -17.42
N ASP A 41 -0.74 -3.39 -16.16
CA ASP A 41 -1.84 -4.14 -15.56
C ASP A 41 -3.00 -3.22 -15.18
N ALA A 42 -4.07 -3.23 -15.99
CA ALA A 42 -5.24 -2.36 -15.80
C ALA A 42 -5.97 -2.57 -14.46
N PHE A 43 -5.79 -3.73 -13.81
CA PHE A 43 -6.40 -4.06 -12.52
C PHE A 43 -5.59 -3.54 -11.31
N GLN A 44 -4.40 -2.98 -11.52
CA GLN A 44 -3.53 -2.48 -10.46
C GLN A 44 -4.23 -1.53 -9.48
N PRO A 45 -5.05 -0.54 -9.89
CA PRO A 45 -5.68 0.38 -8.95
C PRO A 45 -6.58 -0.34 -7.92
N VAL A 46 -7.26 -1.41 -8.35
CA VAL A 46 -8.10 -2.20 -7.45
C VAL A 46 -7.26 -3.03 -6.49
N ALA A 47 -6.21 -3.69 -6.98
CA ALA A 47 -5.30 -4.47 -6.14
C ALA A 47 -4.60 -3.59 -5.07
N ALA A 48 -4.16 -2.40 -5.46
CA ALA A 48 -3.53 -1.43 -4.55
C ALA A 48 -4.49 -0.95 -3.46
N LEU A 49 -5.75 -0.65 -3.79
CA LEU A 49 -6.76 -0.28 -2.81
C LEU A 49 -7.10 -1.43 -1.86
N LEU A 50 -7.24 -2.66 -2.35
CA LEU A 50 -7.48 -3.82 -1.48
C LEU A 50 -6.34 -3.99 -0.47
N LYS A 51 -5.09 -3.79 -0.90
CA LYS A 51 -3.93 -3.84 -0.03
C LYS A 51 -3.92 -2.70 1.00
N ALA A 52 -4.16 -1.46 0.56
CA ALA A 52 -4.24 -0.29 1.44
C ALA A 52 -5.37 -0.42 2.49
N TRP A 53 -6.47 -1.06 2.11
CA TRP A 53 -7.62 -1.31 2.98
C TRP A 53 -7.52 -2.59 3.78
N SER A 54 -6.35 -3.25 3.79
CA SER A 54 -6.12 -4.47 4.58
C SER A 54 -7.14 -5.57 4.30
N ILE A 55 -7.60 -5.68 3.05
CA ILE A 55 -8.49 -6.76 2.59
C ILE A 55 -7.59 -7.84 1.98
N PRO A 56 -7.48 -9.04 2.56
CA PRO A 56 -6.75 -10.13 1.92
C PRO A 56 -7.39 -10.49 0.58
N PHE A 57 -6.58 -10.75 -0.44
CA PHE A 57 -7.10 -11.12 -1.76
C PHE A 57 -6.20 -12.10 -2.50
N ASP A 58 -6.83 -12.87 -3.39
CA ASP A 58 -6.15 -13.65 -4.42
C ASP A 58 -6.49 -13.06 -5.79
N ILE A 59 -5.60 -13.24 -6.77
CA ILE A 59 -5.83 -12.85 -8.17
C ILE A 59 -6.03 -14.11 -9.00
N LEU A 60 -7.17 -14.21 -9.71
CA LEU A 60 -7.41 -15.23 -10.72
C LEU A 60 -7.33 -14.60 -12.11
N ARG A 61 -6.40 -15.09 -12.94
CA ARG A 61 -6.22 -14.65 -14.33
C ARG A 61 -6.86 -15.65 -15.30
N LEU A 62 -7.86 -15.20 -16.04
CA LEU A 62 -8.67 -16.08 -16.91
C LEU A 62 -7.92 -16.60 -18.15
N ASP A 63 -6.80 -15.99 -18.50
CA ASP A 63 -5.95 -16.43 -19.62
C ASP A 63 -5.08 -17.65 -19.28
N GLN A 64 -4.84 -17.96 -18.01
CA GLN A 64 -4.03 -19.10 -17.58
C GLN A 64 -4.71 -20.03 -16.57
N GLN A 65 -5.65 -19.52 -15.79
CA GLN A 65 -6.36 -20.29 -14.76
C GLN A 65 -7.79 -20.60 -15.19
N HIS A 66 -8.31 -21.71 -14.68
CA HIS A 66 -9.69 -22.12 -14.87
C HIS A 66 -10.52 -21.73 -13.64
N LEU A 67 -11.60 -21.01 -13.87
CA LEU A 67 -12.63 -20.69 -12.90
C LEU A 67 -13.65 -21.83 -12.89
N ASP A 68 -13.79 -22.47 -11.74
CA ASP A 68 -14.80 -23.50 -11.47
C ASP A 68 -15.11 -23.57 -9.96
N ASP A 69 -16.04 -24.46 -9.60
CA ASP A 69 -16.40 -24.73 -8.20
C ASP A 69 -15.20 -25.12 -7.33
N THR A 70 -14.19 -25.79 -7.89
CA THR A 70 -13.00 -26.21 -7.13
C THR A 70 -12.11 -25.04 -6.75
N TYR A 71 -12.15 -23.97 -7.54
CA TYR A 71 -11.47 -22.72 -7.20
C TYR A 71 -12.25 -21.91 -6.16
N LEU A 72 -13.58 -21.88 -6.27
CA LEU A 72 -14.44 -20.98 -5.49
C LEU A 72 -14.90 -21.53 -4.14
N LEU A 73 -15.03 -22.86 -4.02
CA LEU A 73 -15.53 -23.54 -2.83
C LEU A 73 -14.42 -24.31 -2.12
N ASP A 74 -14.51 -24.39 -0.80
CA ASP A 74 -13.62 -25.21 0.00
C ASP A 74 -14.05 -26.69 -0.01
N ARG A 75 -13.29 -27.56 0.69
CA ARG A 75 -13.59 -29.00 0.76
C ARG A 75 -14.92 -29.33 1.44
N SER A 76 -15.48 -28.40 2.20
CA SER A 76 -16.79 -28.53 2.86
C SER A 76 -17.93 -27.93 2.02
N GLY A 77 -17.62 -27.37 0.85
CA GLY A 77 -18.57 -26.70 -0.03
C GLY A 77 -18.92 -25.28 0.40
N GLN A 78 -18.19 -24.69 1.34
CA GLN A 78 -18.38 -23.28 1.72
C GLN A 78 -17.60 -22.37 0.76
N ALA A 79 -18.09 -21.15 0.56
CA ALA A 79 -17.37 -20.16 -0.24
C ALA A 79 -16.01 -19.84 0.38
N ARG A 80 -14.94 -19.87 -0.42
CA ARG A 80 -13.58 -19.49 0.01
C ARG A 80 -13.40 -17.98 0.18
N TYR A 81 -14.27 -17.21 -0.48
CA TYR A 81 -14.19 -15.75 -0.58
C TYR A 81 -15.50 -15.13 -0.11
N GLY A 82 -15.42 -14.03 0.64
CA GLY A 82 -16.59 -13.25 1.01
C GLY A 82 -17.12 -12.41 -0.15
N VAL A 83 -16.24 -12.01 -1.07
CA VAL A 83 -16.58 -11.27 -2.29
C VAL A 83 -15.72 -11.71 -3.47
N ILE A 84 -16.35 -11.82 -4.64
CA ILE A 84 -15.69 -12.00 -5.93
C ILE A 84 -15.77 -10.66 -6.66
N ILE A 85 -14.62 -10.06 -6.98
CA ILE A 85 -14.50 -8.80 -7.70
C ILE A 85 -14.15 -9.12 -9.15
N TRP A 86 -15.10 -8.92 -10.05
CA TRP A 86 -14.97 -9.23 -11.46
C TRP A 86 -14.57 -7.99 -12.26
N LEU A 87 -13.36 -8.01 -12.81
CA LEU A 87 -12.81 -6.94 -13.67
C LEU A 87 -12.64 -7.38 -15.12
N ALA A 88 -12.73 -8.67 -15.41
CA ALA A 88 -12.55 -9.20 -16.76
C ALA A 88 -13.67 -8.73 -17.71
N ASP A 89 -13.31 -8.43 -18.96
CA ASP A 89 -14.24 -7.92 -19.98
C ASP A 89 -14.00 -8.56 -21.36
N SER A 90 -14.00 -9.90 -21.40
CA SER A 90 -13.81 -10.65 -22.63
C SER A 90 -15.11 -10.85 -23.41
N ASP A 91 -14.99 -10.97 -24.73
CA ASP A 91 -16.12 -11.29 -25.62
C ASP A 91 -16.62 -12.74 -25.44
N SER A 92 -15.80 -13.62 -24.85
CA SER A 92 -16.15 -15.00 -24.54
C SER A 92 -15.33 -15.55 -23.38
N TYR A 93 -15.96 -16.37 -22.56
CA TYR A 93 -15.32 -17.13 -21.48
C TYR A 93 -15.43 -18.64 -21.72
N ALA A 94 -15.37 -19.09 -22.97
CA ALA A 94 -15.69 -20.46 -23.37
C ALA A 94 -14.91 -21.59 -22.63
N ASN A 95 -13.79 -21.26 -22.00
CA ASN A 95 -12.98 -22.19 -21.21
C ASN A 95 -13.12 -21.95 -19.69
N GLN A 96 -14.19 -21.30 -19.24
CA GLN A 96 -14.42 -20.96 -17.84
C GLN A 96 -15.81 -21.43 -17.44
N ASP A 97 -15.97 -21.99 -16.25
CA ASP A 97 -17.28 -22.31 -15.69
C ASP A 97 -17.81 -21.10 -14.91
N VAL A 98 -18.36 -20.13 -15.63
CA VAL A 98 -18.92 -18.91 -15.01
C VAL A 98 -20.20 -19.22 -14.23
N ASP A 99 -20.89 -20.34 -14.52
CA ASP A 99 -22.04 -20.80 -13.75
C ASP A 99 -21.67 -21.16 -12.30
N SER A 100 -20.42 -21.57 -12.03
CA SER A 100 -19.89 -21.80 -10.67
C SER A 100 -20.00 -20.58 -9.75
N LEU A 101 -20.07 -19.36 -10.29
CA LEU A 101 -20.37 -18.15 -9.48
C LEU A 101 -21.75 -18.24 -8.81
N GLY A 102 -22.70 -18.95 -9.43
CA GLY A 102 -24.01 -19.21 -8.85
C GLY A 102 -23.94 -20.09 -7.60
N GLU A 103 -23.06 -21.09 -7.58
CA GLU A 103 -22.85 -21.93 -6.39
C GLU A 103 -22.07 -21.17 -5.32
N ALA A 104 -21.03 -20.41 -5.69
CA ALA A 104 -20.31 -19.56 -4.75
C ALA A 104 -21.21 -18.53 -4.06
N THR A 105 -22.13 -17.90 -4.80
CA THR A 105 -23.08 -16.93 -4.24
C THR A 105 -24.12 -17.58 -3.33
N LYS A 106 -24.60 -18.80 -3.64
CA LYS A 106 -25.41 -19.59 -2.69
C LYS A 106 -24.62 -19.96 -1.43
N GLY A 107 -23.32 -20.20 -1.58
CA GLY A 107 -22.38 -20.47 -0.49
C GLY A 107 -21.99 -19.24 0.35
N GLY A 108 -22.53 -18.05 0.05
CA GLY A 108 -22.33 -16.83 0.86
C GLY A 108 -21.43 -15.76 0.24
N ALA A 109 -20.81 -16.02 -0.92
CA ALA A 109 -20.02 -15.01 -1.62
C ALA A 109 -20.92 -13.91 -2.21
N SER A 110 -20.49 -12.65 -2.12
CA SER A 110 -21.05 -11.57 -2.94
C SER A 110 -20.30 -11.43 -4.26
N LEU A 111 -20.92 -10.80 -5.25
CA LEU A 111 -20.32 -10.49 -6.55
C LEU A 111 -20.27 -8.97 -6.74
N LEU A 112 -19.10 -8.43 -7.09
CA LEU A 112 -18.90 -7.03 -7.44
C LEU A 112 -18.26 -6.94 -8.81
N VAL A 113 -19.01 -6.45 -9.80
CA VAL A 113 -18.54 -6.32 -11.18
C VAL A 113 -18.25 -4.85 -11.48
N CYS A 114 -17.03 -4.54 -11.92
CA CYS A 114 -16.63 -3.17 -12.24
C CYS A 114 -16.21 -3.07 -13.71
N ARG A 115 -16.66 -2.02 -14.41
CA ARG A 115 -16.34 -1.67 -15.82
C ARG A 115 -16.75 -2.69 -16.91
N SER A 116 -16.88 -3.98 -16.56
CA SER A 116 -17.14 -5.09 -17.47
C SER A 116 -18.51 -4.99 -18.17
N ARG A 117 -18.58 -5.50 -19.40
CA ARG A 117 -19.81 -5.75 -20.16
C ARG A 117 -20.50 -7.05 -19.75
N PHE A 118 -19.84 -7.89 -18.95
CA PHE A 118 -20.39 -9.11 -18.33
C PHE A 118 -21.17 -10.01 -19.30
N LEU A 119 -20.63 -10.23 -20.51
CA LEU A 119 -21.35 -10.87 -21.63
C LEU A 119 -21.75 -12.35 -21.38
N ASP A 120 -21.29 -12.95 -20.29
CA ASP A 120 -21.68 -14.30 -19.91
C ASP A 120 -23.12 -14.35 -19.35
N PRO A 121 -23.97 -15.28 -19.82
CA PRO A 121 -25.34 -15.44 -19.31
C PRO A 121 -25.43 -15.64 -17.79
N ALA A 122 -24.45 -16.28 -17.16
CA ALA A 122 -24.42 -16.48 -15.72
C ALA A 122 -24.26 -15.15 -14.98
N LEU A 123 -23.37 -14.27 -15.45
CA LEU A 123 -23.18 -12.93 -14.89
C LEU A 123 -24.43 -12.06 -15.11
N GLU A 124 -25.02 -12.06 -16.31
CA GLU A 124 -26.29 -11.36 -16.58
C GLU A 124 -27.39 -11.78 -15.60
N ARG A 125 -27.51 -13.11 -15.39
CA ARG A 125 -28.49 -13.69 -14.46
C ARG A 125 -28.20 -13.35 -13.02
N LEU A 126 -26.94 -13.28 -12.57
CA LEU A 126 -26.61 -12.92 -11.18
C LEU A 126 -26.80 -11.42 -10.94
N LEU A 127 -26.31 -10.57 -11.83
CA LEU A 127 -26.48 -9.12 -11.75
C LEU A 127 -27.94 -8.70 -11.91
N GLY A 128 -28.75 -9.48 -12.64
CA GLY A 128 -30.09 -9.07 -13.05
C GLY A 128 -30.04 -7.89 -14.02
N LEU A 129 -29.06 -7.90 -14.93
CA LEU A 129 -28.82 -6.88 -15.94
C LEU A 129 -28.64 -7.53 -17.31
N LYS A 130 -28.86 -6.75 -18.37
CA LYS A 130 -28.50 -7.13 -19.74
C LYS A 130 -27.67 -6.02 -20.38
N PHE A 131 -26.46 -6.34 -20.82
CA PHE A 131 -25.69 -5.43 -21.67
C PHE A 131 -26.42 -5.22 -23.00
N LYS A 132 -26.51 -3.97 -23.44
CA LYS A 132 -27.17 -3.58 -24.70
C LYS A 132 -26.13 -3.15 -25.73
N GLU A 133 -25.40 -2.09 -25.42
CA GLU A 133 -24.44 -1.46 -26.32
C GLU A 133 -23.47 -0.58 -25.52
N ILE A 134 -22.47 -0.02 -26.19
CA ILE A 134 -21.67 1.07 -25.65
C ILE A 134 -22.36 2.40 -25.94
N TYR A 135 -22.39 3.31 -24.99
CA TYR A 135 -22.93 4.65 -25.14
C TYR A 135 -21.96 5.71 -24.61
N SER A 136 -22.19 6.95 -25.00
CA SER A 136 -21.54 8.12 -24.40
C SER A 136 -22.63 9.09 -23.95
N ALA A 137 -22.54 9.57 -22.72
CA ALA A 137 -23.40 10.63 -22.21
C ALA A 137 -22.59 11.62 -21.39
N THR A 138 -22.96 12.89 -21.51
CA THR A 138 -22.37 14.00 -20.75
C THR A 138 -23.31 14.50 -19.65
N ASP A 139 -24.46 13.86 -19.49
CA ASP A 139 -25.39 14.14 -18.41
C ASP A 139 -24.73 13.84 -17.06
N PRO A 140 -25.04 14.58 -15.99
CA PRO A 140 -24.50 14.30 -14.68
C PRO A 140 -24.97 12.93 -14.15
N LEU A 141 -24.10 12.27 -13.39
CA LEU A 141 -24.50 11.07 -12.62
C LEU A 141 -25.37 11.52 -11.46
N LYS A 142 -26.48 10.81 -11.20
CA LYS A 142 -27.42 11.16 -10.13
C LYS A 142 -27.72 9.95 -9.26
N VAL A 143 -27.66 10.15 -7.95
CA VAL A 143 -28.21 9.20 -6.98
C VAL A 143 -29.74 9.22 -7.12
N VAL A 144 -30.32 8.09 -7.50
CA VAL A 144 -31.79 7.93 -7.69
C VAL A 144 -32.44 7.16 -6.57
N GLN A 145 -31.65 6.43 -5.78
CA GLN A 145 -32.10 5.62 -4.65
C GLN A 145 -31.12 5.75 -3.47
N THR A 146 -31.65 6.02 -2.28
CA THR A 146 -30.85 5.99 -1.05
C THR A 146 -30.59 4.54 -0.65
N HIS A 147 -29.32 4.19 -0.53
CA HIS A 147 -28.85 2.87 -0.12
C HIS A 147 -27.56 3.04 0.71
N PHE A 148 -27.17 2.05 1.49
CA PHE A 148 -25.90 2.05 2.25
C PHE A 148 -24.69 2.51 1.40
N ILE A 149 -24.68 2.09 0.13
CA ILE A 149 -23.61 2.40 -0.83
C ILE A 149 -23.60 3.89 -1.21
N THR A 150 -24.76 4.53 -1.35
CA THR A 150 -24.88 5.92 -1.83
C THR A 150 -25.04 6.95 -0.71
N GLN A 151 -25.31 6.53 0.53
CA GLN A 151 -25.65 7.44 1.63
C GLN A 151 -24.55 8.46 1.98
N GLU A 152 -23.27 8.13 1.79
CA GLU A 152 -22.20 9.10 2.01
C GLU A 152 -22.24 10.24 1.02
N LEU A 153 -22.51 9.93 -0.24
CA LEU A 153 -22.61 10.95 -1.27
C LEU A 153 -23.75 11.92 -0.92
N VAL A 154 -24.87 11.41 -0.43
CA VAL A 154 -25.97 12.21 0.12
C VAL A 154 -25.48 13.09 1.29
N ARG A 155 -24.80 12.50 2.28
CA ARG A 155 -24.28 13.21 3.45
C ARG A 155 -23.30 14.33 3.07
N GLN A 156 -22.45 14.08 2.08
CA GLN A 156 -21.45 15.03 1.57
C GLN A 156 -22.00 15.99 0.52
N LYS A 157 -23.30 15.90 0.17
CA LYS A 157 -23.94 16.69 -0.91
C LYS A 157 -23.29 16.48 -2.28
N MET A 158 -22.80 15.27 -2.52
CA MET A 158 -22.26 14.79 -3.79
C MET A 158 -23.26 13.89 -4.52
N GLU A 159 -24.57 14.13 -4.36
CA GLU A 159 -25.65 13.32 -4.96
C GLU A 159 -25.66 13.40 -6.49
N SER A 160 -25.05 14.46 -7.03
CA SER A 160 -24.85 14.68 -8.45
C SER A 160 -23.36 14.86 -8.72
N LEU A 161 -22.80 14.08 -9.65
CA LEU A 161 -21.46 14.30 -10.18
C LEU A 161 -21.56 14.96 -11.55
N ASP A 162 -21.04 16.17 -11.68
CA ASP A 162 -20.92 16.84 -12.98
C ASP A 162 -19.83 16.16 -13.81
N VAL A 163 -20.26 15.56 -14.92
CA VAL A 163 -19.39 14.94 -15.94
C VAL A 163 -19.58 15.64 -17.29
N SER A 164 -20.00 16.91 -17.27
CA SER A 164 -20.16 17.71 -18.49
C SER A 164 -18.87 17.70 -19.31
N TRP A 165 -19.02 17.55 -20.62
CA TRP A 165 -17.92 17.41 -21.58
C TRP A 165 -17.01 16.18 -21.40
N GLN A 166 -17.37 15.21 -20.55
CA GLN A 166 -16.71 13.91 -20.51
C GLN A 166 -17.40 12.97 -21.52
N PHE A 167 -16.76 12.75 -22.67
CA PHE A 167 -17.26 11.88 -23.75
C PHE A 167 -16.79 10.43 -23.60
N SER A 168 -16.52 9.99 -22.38
CA SER A 168 -16.04 8.63 -22.11
C SER A 168 -17.10 7.62 -22.53
N GLU A 169 -16.69 6.56 -23.22
CA GLU A 169 -17.55 5.44 -23.54
C GLU A 169 -17.85 4.61 -22.29
N GLY A 170 -19.12 4.27 -22.10
CA GLY A 170 -19.61 3.47 -21.00
C GLY A 170 -20.55 2.35 -21.48
N PRO A 171 -20.66 1.25 -20.72
CA PRO A 171 -21.62 0.18 -21.00
C PRO A 171 -23.07 0.60 -20.71
N TRP A 172 -23.94 0.54 -21.72
CA TRP A 172 -25.38 0.66 -21.52
C TRP A 172 -25.94 -0.69 -21.09
N VAL A 173 -26.50 -0.71 -19.87
CA VAL A 173 -27.15 -1.89 -19.31
C VAL A 173 -28.64 -1.64 -19.10
N GLU A 174 -29.44 -2.67 -19.36
CA GLU A 174 -30.87 -2.72 -19.07
C GLU A 174 -31.08 -3.51 -17.77
N PRO A 175 -31.65 -2.89 -16.71
CA PRO A 175 -32.03 -3.60 -15.51
C PRO A 175 -33.16 -4.62 -15.75
N ARG A 176 -32.97 -5.85 -15.26
CA ARG A 176 -33.92 -6.98 -15.31
C ARG A 176 -34.18 -7.59 -13.93
N GLY A 177 -34.00 -6.79 -12.89
CA GLY A 177 -34.10 -7.23 -11.49
C GLY A 177 -33.03 -6.63 -10.58
N GLY A 178 -32.00 -6.00 -11.14
CA GLY A 178 -31.12 -5.10 -10.39
C GLY A 178 -31.81 -3.77 -10.07
N GLU A 179 -31.69 -3.33 -8.82
CA GLU A 179 -32.12 -2.02 -8.36
C GLU A 179 -31.08 -0.97 -8.79
N VAL A 180 -31.52 0.11 -9.42
CA VAL A 180 -30.63 1.20 -9.87
C VAL A 180 -30.42 2.17 -8.72
N LEU A 181 -29.17 2.36 -8.32
CA LEU A 181 -28.79 3.30 -7.26
C LEU A 181 -28.34 4.64 -7.83
N ILE A 182 -27.64 4.61 -8.96
CA ILE A 182 -27.15 5.79 -9.68
C ILE A 182 -27.48 5.62 -11.16
N ASP A 183 -28.02 6.68 -11.77
CA ASP A 183 -28.26 6.76 -13.20
C ASP A 183 -27.52 7.94 -13.85
N GLN A 184 -27.42 7.88 -15.18
CA GLN A 184 -26.98 8.96 -16.04
C GLN A 184 -27.99 9.08 -17.17
N ASN A 185 -28.96 9.97 -17.01
CA ASN A 185 -30.04 10.18 -18.00
C ASN A 185 -30.73 8.86 -18.39
N HIS A 186 -31.27 8.14 -17.41
CA HIS A 186 -31.92 6.84 -17.56
C HIS A 186 -31.01 5.65 -17.90
N HIS A 187 -29.70 5.86 -18.08
CA HIS A 187 -28.74 4.77 -18.17
C HIS A 187 -28.25 4.40 -16.77
N ALA A 188 -28.43 3.15 -16.36
CA ALA A 188 -27.95 2.70 -15.05
C ALA A 188 -26.42 2.71 -15.00
N VAL A 189 -25.86 3.20 -13.90
CA VAL A 189 -24.41 3.34 -13.70
C VAL A 189 -23.93 2.61 -12.44
N LEU A 190 -24.78 2.53 -11.40
CA LEU A 190 -24.57 1.68 -10.25
C LEU A 190 -25.86 0.91 -9.97
N THR A 191 -25.76 -0.40 -9.87
CA THR A 191 -26.90 -1.25 -9.53
C THR A 191 -26.54 -2.26 -8.45
N VAL A 192 -27.55 -2.67 -7.69
CA VAL A 192 -27.44 -3.74 -6.70
C VAL A 192 -28.59 -4.72 -6.87
N ARG A 193 -28.30 -6.00 -6.74
CA ARG A 193 -29.31 -7.04 -6.64
C ARG A 193 -29.04 -7.90 -5.42
N GLN A 194 -30.06 -8.10 -4.60
CA GLN A 194 -29.98 -9.07 -3.52
C GLN A 194 -30.21 -10.48 -4.05
N LEU A 195 -29.25 -11.36 -3.77
CA LEU A 195 -29.29 -12.79 -4.12
C LEU A 195 -29.76 -13.65 -2.94
N GLY A 196 -29.56 -13.15 -1.73
CA GLY A 196 -29.93 -13.78 -0.46
C GLY A 196 -29.84 -12.76 0.66
N GLU A 197 -30.03 -13.18 1.91
CA GLU A 197 -30.08 -12.25 3.04
C GLU A 197 -28.81 -11.40 3.13
N ARG A 198 -27.63 -12.01 2.94
CA ARG A 198 -26.32 -11.35 3.12
C ARG A 198 -25.49 -11.31 1.84
N THR A 199 -26.06 -11.72 0.71
CA THR A 199 -25.34 -11.92 -0.55
C THR A 199 -25.93 -11.02 -1.61
N SER A 200 -25.06 -10.23 -2.23
CA SER A 200 -25.43 -9.21 -3.20
C SER A 200 -24.60 -9.34 -4.47
N ALA A 201 -25.20 -8.97 -5.59
CA ALA A 201 -24.54 -8.76 -6.87
C ALA A 201 -24.60 -7.28 -7.20
N ILE A 202 -23.45 -6.62 -7.27
CA ILE A 202 -23.32 -5.19 -7.58
C ILE A 202 -22.65 -5.06 -8.95
N TRP A 203 -23.15 -4.13 -9.75
CA TRP A 203 -22.47 -3.72 -10.97
C TRP A 203 -22.20 -2.21 -10.95
N MET A 204 -20.97 -1.84 -11.27
CA MET A 204 -20.47 -0.47 -11.30
C MET A 204 -19.89 -0.14 -12.69
N GLY A 205 -20.61 0.69 -13.43
CA GLY A 205 -20.22 1.23 -14.74
C GLY A 205 -19.19 2.37 -14.65
N VAL A 206 -18.15 2.20 -13.83
CA VAL A 206 -17.05 3.17 -13.74
C VAL A 206 -16.37 3.34 -15.11
N PRO A 207 -15.98 4.55 -15.56
CA PRO A 207 -15.39 4.76 -16.89
C PRO A 207 -14.06 4.02 -17.11
N ASN A 208 -13.21 3.99 -16.09
CA ASN A 208 -11.96 3.23 -16.05
C ASN A 208 -11.64 2.85 -14.60
N LEU A 209 -10.80 1.83 -14.40
CA LEU A 209 -10.52 1.30 -13.06
C LEU A 209 -9.67 2.26 -12.20
N SER A 210 -8.88 3.16 -12.79
CA SER A 210 -8.10 4.13 -12.00
C SER A 210 -8.99 5.13 -11.27
N MET A 211 -10.18 5.45 -11.81
CA MET A 211 -11.15 6.32 -11.12
C MET A 211 -11.62 5.75 -9.78
N LEU A 212 -11.58 4.42 -9.59
CA LEU A 212 -11.89 3.81 -8.29
C LEU A 212 -10.88 4.23 -7.20
N ARG A 213 -9.68 4.69 -7.58
CA ARG A 213 -8.65 5.24 -6.71
C ARG A 213 -8.65 6.77 -6.75
N ASP A 214 -8.60 7.34 -7.95
CA ASP A 214 -8.30 8.75 -8.18
C ASP A 214 -9.50 9.69 -7.94
N SER A 215 -10.73 9.17 -7.96
CA SER A 215 -11.94 9.99 -7.77
C SER A 215 -12.59 9.70 -6.42
N GLY A 216 -12.68 10.70 -5.55
CA GLY A 216 -13.37 10.57 -4.26
C GLY A 216 -14.80 10.04 -4.38
N TYR A 217 -15.50 10.37 -5.46
CA TYR A 217 -16.84 9.87 -5.77
C TYR A 217 -16.85 8.35 -5.99
N TRP A 218 -16.09 7.87 -6.98
CA TRP A 218 -16.04 6.45 -7.34
C TRP A 218 -15.34 5.60 -6.29
N ARG A 219 -14.30 6.13 -5.64
CA ARG A 219 -13.62 5.51 -4.52
C ARG A 219 -14.56 5.26 -3.34
N SER A 220 -15.38 6.25 -2.98
CA SER A 220 -16.39 6.10 -1.92
C SER A 220 -17.42 5.01 -2.26
N LEU A 221 -17.91 4.98 -3.51
CA LEU A 221 -18.82 3.95 -3.98
C LEU A 221 -18.19 2.56 -3.97
N PHE A 222 -16.93 2.44 -4.38
CA PHE A 222 -16.21 1.16 -4.40
C PHE A 222 -15.99 0.63 -2.99
N PHE A 223 -15.47 1.46 -2.09
CA PHE A 223 -15.28 1.12 -0.69
C PHE A 223 -16.58 0.63 -0.06
N ARG A 224 -17.68 1.39 -0.20
CA ARG A 224 -18.98 1.01 0.37
C ARG A 224 -19.60 -0.21 -0.29
N SER A 225 -19.35 -0.44 -1.59
CA SER A 225 -19.75 -1.66 -2.27
C SER A 225 -19.03 -2.89 -1.70
N LEU A 226 -17.75 -2.75 -1.34
CA LEU A 226 -17.00 -3.81 -0.65
C LEU A 226 -17.50 -4.03 0.78
N VAL A 227 -17.75 -2.97 1.56
CA VAL A 227 -18.32 -3.11 2.92
C VAL A 227 -19.68 -3.80 2.86
N TRP A 228 -20.52 -3.44 1.89
CA TRP A 228 -21.81 -4.12 1.66
C TRP A 228 -21.63 -5.59 1.28
N SER A 229 -20.67 -5.89 0.42
CA SER A 229 -20.42 -7.24 -0.10
C SER A 229 -19.81 -8.18 0.94
N LEU A 230 -18.83 -7.72 1.70
CA LEU A 230 -18.17 -8.49 2.76
C LEU A 230 -18.99 -8.49 4.06
N GLY A 231 -19.85 -7.49 4.25
CA GLY A 231 -20.55 -7.19 5.50
C GLY A 231 -19.73 -6.30 6.44
N TYR A 232 -18.41 -6.28 6.29
CA TYR A 232 -17.50 -5.44 7.07
C TYR A 232 -16.14 -5.28 6.37
N ILE A 233 -15.41 -4.22 6.71
CA ILE A 233 -13.99 -4.00 6.35
C ILE A 233 -13.23 -3.52 7.58
N VAL A 234 -11.98 -3.96 7.74
CA VAL A 234 -11.04 -3.46 8.74
C VAL A 234 -9.98 -2.63 8.03
N GLN A 235 -9.79 -1.36 8.42
CA GLN A 235 -8.76 -0.48 7.89
C GLN A 235 -7.85 0.04 9.01
N PRO A 236 -6.60 0.46 8.73
CA PRO A 236 -5.80 1.21 9.69
C PRO A 236 -6.55 2.45 10.20
N ASN A 237 -6.55 2.69 11.52
CA ASN A 237 -7.14 3.90 12.11
C ASN A 237 -6.15 5.06 12.04
N ILE A 238 -5.85 5.51 10.81
CA ILE A 238 -4.86 6.54 10.52
C ILE A 238 -5.51 7.64 9.68
N ASP A 239 -5.23 8.89 10.05
CA ASP A 239 -5.54 10.04 9.20
C ASP A 239 -4.44 10.24 8.15
N TYR A 240 -4.51 9.46 7.07
CA TYR A 240 -3.53 9.54 5.99
C TYR A 240 -3.51 10.90 5.28
N SER A 241 -4.61 11.65 5.31
CA SER A 241 -4.68 13.00 4.71
C SER A 241 -3.80 14.03 5.42
N HIS A 242 -3.33 13.72 6.62
CA HIS A 242 -2.39 14.54 7.39
C HIS A 242 -1.18 13.73 7.88
N SER A 243 -0.88 12.60 7.22
CA SER A 243 0.29 11.78 7.53
C SER A 243 1.32 11.91 6.40
N ILE A 244 2.57 12.13 6.79
CA ILE A 244 3.71 12.19 5.86
C ILE A 244 4.78 11.19 6.26
N GLU A 245 5.43 10.60 5.27
CA GLU A 245 6.69 9.90 5.45
C GLU A 245 7.80 10.79 4.88
N ILE A 246 8.90 10.94 5.61
CA ILE A 246 10.01 11.81 5.22
C ILE A 246 11.26 10.97 5.06
N GLU A 247 11.84 11.01 3.87
CA GLU A 247 13.05 10.28 3.51
C GLU A 247 14.23 11.22 3.28
N ILE A 248 15.41 10.79 3.70
CA ILE A 248 16.67 11.52 3.54
C ILE A 248 17.71 10.63 2.88
N ASP A 249 18.12 11.01 1.68
CA ASP A 249 19.01 10.21 0.84
C ASP A 249 20.49 10.55 0.99
N ASP A 250 21.31 9.65 0.44
CA ASP A 250 22.75 9.78 0.16
C ASP A 250 23.71 9.70 1.36
N TRP A 251 23.24 9.26 2.53
CA TRP A 251 24.12 9.03 3.67
C TRP A 251 25.20 7.98 3.34
N GLY A 252 26.47 8.36 3.47
CA GLY A 252 27.58 7.45 3.21
C GLY A 252 27.98 7.28 1.74
N THR A 253 27.36 8.00 0.78
CA THR A 253 27.68 7.82 -0.64
C THR A 253 29.11 8.25 -0.99
N SER A 254 29.73 7.52 -1.92
CA SER A 254 31.00 7.93 -2.54
C SER A 254 30.86 9.11 -3.50
N ASP A 255 29.64 9.42 -3.94
CA ASP A 255 29.33 10.44 -4.95
C ASP A 255 29.93 11.80 -4.62
N LYS A 256 29.93 12.18 -3.34
CA LYS A 256 30.53 13.42 -2.83
C LYS A 256 32.02 13.55 -3.15
N GLY A 257 32.72 12.43 -3.25
CA GLY A 257 34.15 12.37 -3.50
C GLY A 257 34.55 12.36 -4.97
N TYR A 258 33.60 12.21 -5.91
CA TYR A 258 33.93 12.07 -7.33
C TYR A 258 32.97 12.77 -8.30
N LEU A 259 31.72 13.08 -7.94
CA LEU A 259 30.81 13.86 -8.77
C LEU A 259 31.10 15.36 -8.60
N SER A 260 31.41 16.02 -9.71
CA SER A 260 31.76 17.44 -9.71
C SER A 260 30.62 18.37 -9.25
N TYR A 261 29.36 17.96 -9.41
CA TYR A 261 28.17 18.75 -9.08
C TYR A 261 27.48 18.33 -7.77
N TRP A 262 27.83 17.17 -7.22
CA TRP A 262 27.26 16.63 -5.97
C TRP A 262 28.26 16.71 -4.82
N ARG A 263 29.02 17.80 -4.77
CA ARG A 263 30.18 17.96 -3.89
C ARG A 263 29.84 18.81 -2.66
N TYR A 264 29.81 18.17 -1.50
CA TYR A 264 29.63 18.80 -0.19
C TYR A 264 30.28 17.96 0.92
N LEU A 265 30.32 18.51 2.14
CA LEU A 265 30.81 17.79 3.31
C LEU A 265 29.71 16.88 3.85
N GLU A 266 30.05 15.64 4.19
CA GLU A 266 29.17 14.81 5.00
C GLU A 266 28.80 15.55 6.30
N PRO A 267 27.50 15.64 6.69
CA PRO A 267 27.10 16.31 7.93
C PRO A 267 27.78 15.72 9.16
N SER A 268 28.46 16.54 9.95
CA SER A 268 29.15 16.09 11.18
C SER A 268 28.17 15.69 12.29
N GLU A 269 28.65 14.95 13.30
CA GLU A 269 27.89 14.66 14.52
C GLU A 269 27.26 15.93 15.15
N GLU A 270 28.01 17.03 15.24
CA GLU A 270 27.50 18.30 15.78
C GLU A 270 26.42 18.92 14.88
N THR A 271 26.62 18.84 13.56
CA THR A 271 25.64 19.30 12.57
C THR A 271 24.35 18.52 12.70
N LEU A 272 24.42 17.19 12.84
CA LEU A 272 23.25 16.33 13.02
C LEU A 272 22.55 16.62 14.35
N ARG A 273 23.28 16.79 15.45
CA ARG A 273 22.68 17.09 16.75
C ARG A 273 21.85 18.38 16.73
N LYS A 274 22.35 19.42 16.05
CA LYS A 274 21.70 20.73 15.98
C LYS A 274 20.67 20.85 14.86
N GLY A 275 20.97 20.30 13.69
CA GLY A 275 20.23 20.51 12.45
C GLY A 275 19.30 19.36 12.05
N LEU A 276 19.46 18.18 12.65
CA LEU A 276 18.60 17.01 12.41
C LEU A 276 17.83 16.62 13.69
N ILE A 277 18.55 16.25 14.75
CA ILE A 277 17.97 15.66 15.96
C ILE A 277 17.09 16.67 16.70
N ALA A 278 17.63 17.83 17.07
CA ALA A 278 16.88 18.81 17.87
C ALA A 278 15.59 19.32 17.18
N PRO A 279 15.58 19.63 15.86
CA PRO A 279 14.34 19.99 15.15
C PRO A 279 13.29 18.87 15.15
N LEU A 280 13.71 17.61 14.96
CA LEU A 280 12.80 16.46 14.96
C LEU A 280 12.22 16.19 16.34
N GLU A 281 13.03 16.22 17.41
CA GLU A 281 12.55 16.08 18.79
C GLU A 281 11.55 17.18 19.15
N LYS A 282 11.83 18.43 18.76
CA LYS A 282 10.94 19.59 18.99
C LYS A 282 9.56 19.40 18.37
N ARG A 283 9.47 18.72 17.22
CA ARG A 283 8.19 18.45 16.53
C ARG A 283 7.62 17.06 16.82
N GLN A 284 8.37 16.20 17.50
CA GLN A 284 8.09 14.77 17.69
C GLN A 284 7.95 14.05 16.34
N PHE A 285 8.84 14.36 15.41
CA PHE A 285 8.85 13.80 14.07
C PHE A 285 9.90 12.70 13.95
N VAL A 286 9.66 11.76 13.04
CA VAL A 286 10.57 10.67 12.69
C VAL A 286 10.77 10.67 11.19
N VAL A 287 12.00 10.40 10.74
CA VAL A 287 12.37 10.35 9.32
C VAL A 287 13.11 9.05 9.02
N ALA A 288 13.05 8.58 7.77
CA ALA A 288 13.89 7.51 7.27
C ALA A 288 15.18 8.09 6.69
N ALA A 289 16.32 7.61 7.16
CA ALA A 289 17.61 7.88 6.56
C ALA A 289 18.00 6.70 5.67
N ASN A 290 18.05 6.94 4.36
CA ASN A 290 18.44 5.97 3.35
C ASN A 290 19.98 5.91 3.29
N VAL A 291 20.54 4.81 3.78
CA VAL A 291 21.96 4.68 4.10
C VAL A 291 22.69 3.73 3.15
N ILE A 292 23.91 4.12 2.78
CA ILE A 292 24.84 3.35 1.93
C ILE A 292 25.97 2.81 2.81
N THR A 293 26.31 1.53 2.65
CA THR A 293 27.27 0.85 3.55
C THR A 293 28.60 0.49 2.89
N GLY A 294 28.78 0.87 1.63
CA GLY A 294 29.94 0.58 0.81
C GLY A 294 30.43 1.83 0.11
N TYR A 295 31.62 2.27 0.48
CA TYR A 295 32.34 3.36 -0.17
C TYR A 295 33.25 2.79 -1.26
N VAL A 296 33.09 3.27 -2.49
CA VAL A 296 33.93 2.87 -3.61
C VAL A 296 35.26 3.64 -3.59
N ASP A 297 36.30 3.03 -3.02
CA ASP A 297 37.61 3.67 -2.85
C ASP A 297 38.50 3.50 -4.08
N ARG A 298 38.72 4.61 -4.80
CA ARG A 298 39.61 4.69 -5.97
C ARG A 298 41.07 4.36 -5.66
N LYS A 299 41.54 4.66 -4.44
CA LYS A 299 42.95 4.45 -4.06
C LYS A 299 43.27 2.97 -3.93
N THR A 300 42.42 2.20 -3.24
CA THR A 300 42.63 0.77 -3.06
C THR A 300 41.94 -0.09 -4.11
N LYS A 301 41.07 0.49 -4.95
CA LYS A 301 40.19 -0.21 -5.89
C LYS A 301 39.33 -1.26 -5.21
N ARG A 302 38.76 -0.90 -4.06
CA ARG A 302 37.94 -1.77 -3.22
C ARG A 302 36.70 -1.04 -2.75
N ILE A 303 35.69 -1.82 -2.41
CA ILE A 303 34.56 -1.33 -1.62
C ILE A 303 34.95 -1.48 -0.15
N VAL A 304 34.97 -0.37 0.58
CA VAL A 304 35.29 -0.30 2.02
C VAL A 304 34.09 0.25 2.78
N THR A 305 34.08 0.15 4.11
CA THR A 305 33.03 0.83 4.88
C THR A 305 33.27 2.35 4.82
N PRO A 306 32.25 3.19 4.51
CA PRO A 306 32.37 4.64 4.62
C PRO A 306 32.53 5.05 6.09
N TRP A 307 31.92 4.31 7.02
CA TRP A 307 31.69 4.72 8.40
C TRP A 307 32.90 4.72 9.32
N ASP A 308 34.06 4.30 8.81
CA ASP A 308 35.36 4.39 9.50
C ASP A 308 36.32 5.36 8.77
N GLN A 309 35.86 6.00 7.68
CA GLN A 309 36.71 6.84 6.84
C GLN A 309 36.77 8.29 7.34
N LYS A 310 37.98 8.82 7.33
CA LYS A 310 38.27 10.25 7.44
C LYS A 310 39.39 10.58 6.47
N PHE A 311 39.11 11.40 5.47
CA PHE A 311 40.03 11.66 4.37
C PHE A 311 39.76 13.00 3.71
N THR A 312 40.74 13.49 2.96
CA THR A 312 40.54 14.59 2.02
C THR A 312 40.13 14.01 0.69
N ASP A 313 38.95 14.38 0.18
CA ASP A 313 38.49 13.92 -1.13
C ASP A 313 39.34 14.51 -2.27
N LEU A 314 39.10 14.03 -3.49
CA LEU A 314 39.88 14.40 -4.68
C LEU A 314 39.67 15.86 -5.10
N TYR A 315 38.69 16.53 -4.51
CA TYR A 315 38.46 17.94 -4.73
C TYR A 315 38.97 18.84 -3.58
N GLY A 316 39.45 18.25 -2.48
CA GLY A 316 40.06 18.95 -1.36
C GLY A 316 39.16 19.16 -0.14
N LEU A 317 37.96 18.56 -0.08
CA LEU A 317 37.12 18.64 1.12
C LEU A 317 37.52 17.57 2.15
N GLN A 318 37.49 17.93 3.42
CA GLN A 318 37.78 17.00 4.52
C GLN A 318 36.51 16.24 4.91
N GLN A 319 36.37 15.01 4.42
CA GLN A 319 35.26 14.13 4.75
C GLN A 319 35.51 13.40 6.09
N ASP A 320 34.48 13.32 6.93
CA ASP A 320 34.51 12.64 8.23
C ASP A 320 33.23 11.83 8.44
N TYR A 321 33.07 10.78 7.64
CA TYR A 321 31.92 9.86 7.69
C TYR A 321 31.80 9.15 9.04
N ALA A 322 32.92 8.94 9.74
CA ALA A 322 32.92 8.39 11.10
C ALA A 322 32.19 9.31 12.10
N SER A 323 32.29 10.64 11.92
CA SER A 323 31.52 11.62 12.68
C SER A 323 30.02 11.52 12.38
N THR A 324 29.67 11.48 11.10
CA THR A 324 28.27 11.33 10.65
C THR A 324 27.63 10.07 11.20
N ARG A 325 28.33 8.93 11.17
CA ARG A 325 27.84 7.67 11.73
C ARG A 325 27.45 7.80 13.20
N ARG A 326 28.24 8.52 14.01
CA ARG A 326 27.93 8.73 15.43
C ARG A 326 26.68 9.58 15.58
N GLY A 327 26.53 10.65 14.80
CA GLY A 327 25.32 11.47 14.84
C GLY A 327 24.06 10.71 14.38
N LEU A 328 24.16 9.86 13.35
CA LEU A 328 23.04 9.01 12.94
C LEU A 328 22.66 7.99 14.01
N LYS A 329 23.65 7.38 14.70
CA LYS A 329 23.39 6.51 15.85
C LYS A 329 22.70 7.23 17.00
N GLU A 330 23.14 8.45 17.32
CA GLU A 330 22.47 9.30 18.31
C GLU A 330 21.02 9.61 17.90
N ALA A 331 20.77 9.87 16.61
CA ALA A 331 19.42 10.12 16.11
C ALA A 331 18.49 8.89 16.20
N VAL A 332 19.04 7.69 15.96
CA VAL A 332 18.33 6.42 16.19
C VAL A 332 18.06 6.20 17.68
N GLU A 333 19.04 6.43 18.55
CA GLU A 333 18.89 6.31 20.01
C GLU A 333 17.85 7.30 20.57
N ALA A 334 17.75 8.50 19.97
CA ALA A 334 16.73 9.50 20.27
C ALA A 334 15.34 9.14 19.71
N GLY A 335 15.23 8.11 18.85
CA GLY A 335 13.98 7.66 18.26
C GLY A 335 13.40 8.59 17.19
N VAL A 336 14.24 9.43 16.58
CA VAL A 336 13.83 10.39 15.53
C VAL A 336 14.29 10.00 14.13
N VAL A 337 15.08 8.93 13.99
CA VAL A 337 15.55 8.40 12.70
C VAL A 337 15.39 6.88 12.65
N GLU A 338 14.83 6.38 11.54
CA GLU A 338 14.92 4.98 11.12
C GLU A 338 16.01 4.84 10.04
N ILE A 339 16.74 3.72 10.03
CA ILE A 339 17.82 3.48 9.06
C ILE A 339 17.31 2.50 8.01
N GLU A 340 17.17 2.99 6.78
CA GLU A 340 16.71 2.22 5.62
C GLU A 340 17.83 2.07 4.58
N CYS A 341 17.59 1.29 3.53
CA CYS A 341 18.63 0.88 2.58
C CYS A 341 18.63 1.75 1.32
N HIS A 342 19.75 2.41 1.04
CA HIS A 342 19.98 3.13 -0.24
C HIS A 342 20.88 2.36 -1.22
N GLY A 343 20.91 1.03 -1.06
CA GLY A 343 21.85 0.13 -1.75
C GLY A 343 23.13 -0.15 -0.95
N TRP A 344 24.02 -0.95 -1.52
CA TRP A 344 25.32 -1.20 -0.88
C TRP A 344 26.30 -0.09 -1.23
N THR A 345 26.37 0.33 -2.48
CA THR A 345 27.41 1.28 -2.93
C THR A 345 26.91 2.53 -3.60
N HIS A 346 25.63 2.57 -4.03
CA HIS A 346 25.12 3.68 -4.84
C HIS A 346 25.97 3.91 -6.10
N MET A 347 26.57 2.82 -6.61
CA MET A 347 27.50 2.80 -7.73
C MET A 347 27.25 1.56 -8.58
N GLN A 348 27.54 1.64 -9.87
CA GLN A 348 27.38 0.52 -10.77
C GLN A 348 28.14 -0.71 -10.26
N PRO A 349 27.54 -1.91 -10.39
CA PRO A 349 28.21 -3.12 -9.94
C PRO A 349 29.49 -3.44 -10.71
N ASP A 350 29.52 -3.08 -12.00
CA ASP A 350 30.67 -3.24 -12.90
C ASP A 350 31.38 -1.91 -13.12
N LEU A 351 32.48 -1.71 -12.39
CA LEU A 351 33.33 -0.51 -12.47
C LEU A 351 34.54 -0.70 -13.41
N GLU A 352 34.66 -1.83 -14.10
CA GLU A 352 35.83 -2.19 -14.90
C GLU A 352 35.56 -2.09 -16.40
N SER A 353 34.38 -2.54 -16.85
CA SER A 353 34.08 -2.62 -18.27
C SER A 353 33.98 -1.23 -18.93
N PRO A 354 34.32 -1.11 -20.24
CA PRO A 354 34.15 0.13 -21.00
C PRO A 354 32.75 0.75 -20.80
N PRO A 355 32.64 2.07 -20.64
CA PRO A 355 33.69 3.09 -20.80
C PRO A 355 34.68 3.19 -19.61
N GLY A 356 34.61 2.29 -18.64
CA GLY A 356 35.61 2.13 -17.58
C GLY A 356 36.98 1.62 -18.05
N PRO A 357 37.91 1.34 -17.10
CA PRO A 357 37.64 1.22 -15.67
C PRO A 357 37.44 2.57 -14.98
N TRP A 358 36.34 2.70 -14.24
CA TRP A 358 35.97 3.91 -13.51
C TRP A 358 37.07 4.33 -12.52
N TRP A 359 37.74 3.37 -11.88
CA TRP A 359 38.78 3.57 -10.86
C TRP A 359 39.88 4.57 -11.24
N SER A 360 40.25 4.62 -12.53
CA SER A 360 41.29 5.48 -13.07
C SER A 360 40.77 6.51 -14.07
N ALA A 361 39.46 6.57 -14.29
CA ALA A 361 38.83 7.54 -15.17
C ALA A 361 39.05 8.97 -14.66
N ASP A 362 39.25 9.93 -15.56
CA ASP A 362 39.39 11.33 -15.18
C ASP A 362 38.08 11.86 -14.55
N LEU A 363 38.17 12.52 -13.40
CA LEU A 363 36.99 13.03 -12.68
C LEU A 363 36.37 14.25 -13.36
N ALA A 364 37.12 15.00 -14.18
CA ALA A 364 36.53 16.06 -14.99
C ALA A 364 35.78 15.50 -16.23
N GLY A 365 36.01 14.23 -16.57
CA GLY A 365 35.37 13.52 -17.66
C GLY A 365 34.64 12.26 -17.18
N GLU A 366 35.08 11.10 -17.67
CA GLU A 366 34.37 9.83 -17.54
C GLU A 366 34.05 9.42 -16.09
N GLY A 367 34.90 9.76 -15.11
CA GLY A 367 34.67 9.42 -13.71
C GLY A 367 33.45 10.11 -13.09
N SER A 368 33.03 11.26 -13.64
CA SER A 368 31.81 12.00 -13.25
C SER A 368 30.66 11.82 -14.24
N ALA A 369 30.80 10.95 -15.24
CA ALA A 369 29.74 10.76 -16.23
C ALA A 369 28.49 10.16 -15.57
N ASP A 370 27.31 10.61 -16.04
CA ASP A 370 26.03 10.11 -15.57
C ASP A 370 25.90 8.59 -15.76
N GLY A 371 25.23 7.95 -14.82
CA GLY A 371 24.97 6.52 -14.80
C GLY A 371 25.93 5.70 -13.93
N TRP A 372 27.10 6.22 -13.56
CA TRP A 372 28.01 5.50 -12.64
C TRP A 372 27.42 5.32 -11.24
N TYR A 373 26.57 6.24 -10.79
CA TYR A 373 25.93 6.23 -9.46
C TYR A 373 24.60 5.44 -9.42
N LYS A 374 24.34 4.58 -10.40
CA LYS A 374 23.11 3.77 -10.49
C LYS A 374 23.45 2.32 -10.21
N GLU A 375 23.14 1.86 -8.99
CA GLU A 375 23.54 0.50 -8.55
C GLU A 375 22.66 -0.62 -9.17
N PHE A 376 21.39 -0.32 -9.45
CA PHE A 376 20.42 -1.32 -9.91
C PHE A 376 20.02 -1.14 -11.38
N ALA A 377 20.69 -0.26 -12.12
CA ALA A 377 20.58 -0.11 -13.57
C ALA A 377 21.92 0.33 -14.18
N ASP A 378 22.24 -0.15 -15.37
CA ASP A 378 23.44 0.28 -16.11
C ASP A 378 23.04 1.14 -17.31
N GLU A 379 22.51 2.32 -17.04
CA GLU A 379 22.14 3.26 -18.10
C GLU A 379 23.36 3.75 -18.89
N ARG A 380 24.53 3.84 -18.25
CA ARG A 380 25.80 4.23 -18.88
C ARG A 380 26.11 3.33 -20.07
N ARG A 381 25.85 2.02 -19.97
CA ARG A 381 26.01 1.02 -21.03
C ARG A 381 24.70 0.60 -21.70
N ARG A 382 23.56 1.21 -21.31
CA ARG A 382 22.20 0.89 -21.76
C ARG A 382 21.84 -0.58 -21.56
N GLN A 383 22.15 -1.10 -20.38
CA GLN A 383 21.90 -2.47 -19.98
C GLN A 383 21.21 -2.49 -18.62
N GLU A 384 20.54 -3.59 -18.33
CA GLU A 384 20.00 -3.84 -16.99
C GLU A 384 21.04 -4.51 -16.10
N SER A 385 20.89 -4.31 -14.80
CA SER A 385 21.68 -5.05 -13.82
C SER A 385 21.15 -6.49 -13.72
N PRO A 386 21.97 -7.54 -13.86
CA PRO A 386 21.50 -8.91 -13.69
C PRO A 386 20.95 -9.17 -12.29
N ALA A 387 19.83 -9.90 -12.17
CA ALA A 387 19.18 -10.17 -10.88
C ALA A 387 20.12 -10.74 -9.80
N VAL A 388 21.01 -11.67 -10.17
CA VAL A 388 21.97 -12.27 -9.21
C VAL A 388 22.95 -11.23 -8.65
N VAL A 389 23.31 -10.23 -9.46
CA VAL A 389 24.18 -9.13 -9.04
C VAL A 389 23.43 -8.23 -8.08
N GLN A 390 22.20 -7.81 -8.45
CA GLN A 390 21.35 -7.00 -7.60
C GLN A 390 21.09 -7.67 -6.24
N LEU A 391 20.74 -8.96 -6.23
CA LEU A 391 20.49 -9.72 -5.01
C LEU A 391 21.71 -9.80 -4.10
N PHE A 392 22.90 -9.99 -4.68
CA PHE A 392 24.15 -9.96 -3.93
C PHE A 392 24.38 -8.58 -3.29
N ARG A 393 24.17 -7.50 -4.05
CA ARG A 393 24.31 -6.11 -3.58
C ARG A 393 23.34 -5.81 -2.44
N MET A 394 22.05 -6.11 -2.61
CA MET A 394 21.00 -5.94 -1.61
C MET A 394 21.31 -6.68 -0.30
N ARG A 395 21.62 -7.98 -0.39
CA ARG A 395 21.94 -8.79 0.81
C ARG A 395 23.20 -8.29 1.52
N ARG A 396 24.19 -7.81 0.76
CA ARG A 396 25.41 -7.21 1.33
C ARG A 396 25.10 -5.90 2.04
N GLY A 397 24.27 -5.05 1.44
CA GLY A 397 23.78 -3.81 2.05
C GLY A 397 23.08 -4.09 3.38
N LEU A 398 22.10 -5.00 3.40
CA LEU A 398 21.39 -5.41 4.61
C LEU A 398 22.33 -5.97 5.70
N GLU A 399 23.27 -6.84 5.31
CA GLU A 399 24.26 -7.40 6.24
C GLU A 399 25.07 -6.29 6.92
N TYR A 400 25.50 -5.27 6.16
CA TYR A 400 26.31 -4.19 6.67
C TYR A 400 25.51 -3.14 7.42
N LEU A 401 24.25 -2.85 7.05
CA LEU A 401 23.37 -1.99 7.85
C LEU A 401 23.20 -2.54 9.26
N ARG A 402 23.01 -3.86 9.39
CA ARG A 402 22.96 -4.54 10.69
C ARG A 402 24.28 -4.44 11.46
N LYS A 403 25.43 -4.55 10.81
CA LYS A 403 26.74 -4.40 11.49
C LYS A 403 27.02 -2.95 11.88
N ASP A 404 26.65 -2.00 11.04
CA ASP A 404 27.04 -0.61 11.18
C ASP A 404 26.13 0.15 12.13
N PHE A 405 24.83 -0.14 12.10
CA PHE A 405 23.77 0.56 12.86
C PHE A 405 22.93 -0.35 13.77
N GLY A 406 23.07 -1.68 13.67
CA GLY A 406 22.23 -2.60 14.44
C GLY A 406 20.77 -2.65 13.95
N GLN A 407 20.48 -2.05 12.80
CA GLN A 407 19.13 -1.92 12.24
C GLN A 407 18.89 -2.99 11.16
N GLN A 408 17.61 -3.31 10.98
CA GLN A 408 17.14 -4.16 9.90
C GLN A 408 16.23 -3.32 9.02
N ALA A 409 16.78 -2.82 7.92
CA ALA A 409 16.02 -2.08 6.92
C ALA A 409 14.97 -2.98 6.27
N LEU A 410 13.79 -2.41 6.03
CA LEU A 410 12.68 -3.04 5.34
C LEU A 410 12.32 -2.30 4.04
N GLU A 411 12.82 -1.08 3.84
CA GLU A 411 12.73 -0.36 2.59
C GLU A 411 14.05 -0.43 1.80
N LEU A 412 13.91 -0.56 0.48
CA LEU A 412 14.96 -0.27 -0.48
C LEU A 412 14.60 0.97 -1.30
N ARG A 413 15.44 1.99 -1.21
CA ARG A 413 15.50 3.09 -2.17
C ARG A 413 16.71 2.90 -3.10
N PRO A 414 16.52 2.77 -4.42
CA PRO A 414 17.63 2.55 -5.32
C PRO A 414 18.35 3.86 -5.60
N GLY A 415 19.66 3.85 -5.39
CA GLY A 415 20.53 4.98 -5.70
C GLY A 415 20.44 5.49 -7.14
N GLY A 416 20.47 6.82 -7.29
CA GLY A 416 20.44 7.49 -8.60
C GLY A 416 19.17 7.26 -9.42
N SER A 417 18.07 6.84 -8.76
CA SER A 417 16.78 6.50 -9.37
C SER A 417 16.87 5.37 -10.43
N GLY A 418 18.01 4.68 -10.51
CA GLY A 418 18.30 3.68 -11.53
C GLY A 418 17.93 2.28 -11.07
N TRP A 419 16.97 1.66 -11.76
CA TRP A 419 16.53 0.30 -11.49
C TRP A 419 16.16 -0.47 -12.76
N SER A 420 16.22 -1.80 -12.68
CA SER A 420 15.95 -2.71 -13.79
C SER A 420 14.47 -3.11 -13.79
N LYS A 421 13.84 -3.19 -14.96
CA LYS A 421 12.38 -3.32 -15.09
C LYS A 421 11.94 -4.60 -15.79
N SER A 422 12.81 -5.23 -16.58
CA SER A 422 12.46 -6.46 -17.29
C SER A 422 12.09 -7.58 -16.34
N GLN A 423 11.26 -8.50 -16.83
CA GLN A 423 10.70 -9.60 -16.04
C GLN A 423 11.72 -10.30 -15.13
N PHE A 424 12.88 -10.69 -15.68
CA PHE A 424 13.87 -11.48 -14.96
C PHE A 424 14.83 -10.66 -14.10
N ASN A 425 14.95 -9.36 -14.38
CA ASN A 425 15.87 -8.45 -13.66
C ASN A 425 15.11 -7.41 -12.84
N ASN A 426 13.79 -7.48 -12.73
CA ASN A 426 12.99 -6.44 -12.08
C ASN A 426 13.47 -6.21 -10.64
N THR A 427 13.92 -4.99 -10.33
CA THR A 427 14.56 -4.68 -9.05
C THR A 427 13.60 -4.86 -7.88
N GLY A 428 12.31 -4.51 -8.01
CA GLY A 428 11.30 -4.74 -6.97
C GLY A 428 11.13 -6.23 -6.64
N ARG A 429 11.09 -7.10 -7.66
CA ARG A 429 11.07 -8.56 -7.46
C ARG A 429 12.32 -9.07 -6.75
N VAL A 430 13.49 -8.57 -7.12
CA VAL A 430 14.75 -8.98 -6.47
C VAL A 430 14.81 -8.45 -5.03
N ALA A 431 14.27 -7.25 -4.77
CA ALA A 431 14.16 -6.67 -3.44
C ALA A 431 13.24 -7.50 -2.52
N ALA A 432 12.09 -7.95 -3.03
CA ALA A 432 11.21 -8.88 -2.30
C ALA A 432 11.96 -10.18 -1.92
N GLN A 433 12.74 -10.76 -2.84
CA GLN A 433 13.59 -11.94 -2.58
C GLN A 433 14.73 -11.68 -1.57
N ALA A 434 15.15 -10.43 -1.41
CA ALA A 434 16.14 -10.03 -0.43
C ALA A 434 15.51 -9.82 0.97
N GLY A 435 14.18 -9.75 1.07
CA GLY A 435 13.44 -9.57 2.31
C GLY A 435 13.03 -8.11 2.59
N PHE A 436 13.05 -7.22 1.59
CA PHE A 436 12.44 -5.91 1.74
C PHE A 436 10.90 -6.02 1.73
N GLY A 437 10.25 -5.14 2.48
CA GLY A 437 8.79 -5.00 2.55
C GLY A 437 8.25 -3.84 1.69
N LEU A 438 9.14 -2.92 1.30
CA LEU A 438 8.83 -1.75 0.49
C LEU A 438 9.99 -1.45 -0.48
N PHE A 439 9.65 -0.98 -1.67
CA PHE A 439 10.60 -0.43 -2.64
C PHE A 439 10.09 0.88 -3.21
N HIS A 440 10.87 1.94 -3.03
CA HIS A 440 10.53 3.28 -3.50
C HIS A 440 11.57 3.74 -4.52
N ALA A 441 11.17 3.89 -5.78
CA ALA A 441 11.98 4.46 -6.84
C ALA A 441 11.34 5.72 -7.41
N GLU A 442 12.15 6.77 -7.59
CA GLU A 442 11.65 8.03 -8.12
C GLU A 442 11.17 7.95 -9.58
N PRO A 443 10.26 8.86 -9.98
CA PRO A 443 9.56 9.82 -9.13
C PRO A 443 8.32 9.26 -8.41
N ASP A 444 7.71 8.18 -8.91
CA ASP A 444 6.36 7.76 -8.50
C ASP A 444 6.20 6.24 -8.29
N SER A 445 7.29 5.48 -8.39
CA SER A 445 7.28 4.02 -8.30
C SER A 445 7.38 3.59 -6.84
N TYR A 446 6.29 3.11 -6.27
CA TYR A 446 6.21 2.76 -4.86
C TYR A 446 5.59 1.38 -4.73
N TYR A 447 6.36 0.38 -4.33
CA TYR A 447 5.96 -1.03 -4.41
C TYR A 447 5.84 -1.65 -3.02
N TYR A 448 4.69 -2.25 -2.76
CA TYR A 448 4.56 -3.27 -1.72
C TYR A 448 5.32 -4.53 -2.14
N LEU A 449 6.12 -5.09 -1.23
CA LEU A 449 6.94 -6.26 -1.49
C LEU A 449 6.65 -7.40 -0.50
N ASP A 450 6.31 -8.56 -1.04
CA ASP A 450 6.18 -9.85 -0.34
C ASP A 450 6.75 -10.96 -1.24
N PRO A 451 7.17 -12.14 -0.74
CA PRO A 451 7.71 -13.20 -1.58
C PRO A 451 6.76 -13.67 -2.69
N ASP A 452 5.46 -13.55 -2.47
CA ASP A 452 4.42 -14.03 -3.39
C ASP A 452 3.76 -12.91 -4.21
N LEU A 453 3.94 -11.63 -3.84
CA LEU A 453 3.33 -10.49 -4.52
C LEU A 453 4.23 -9.24 -4.47
N VAL A 454 4.53 -8.71 -5.65
CA VAL A 454 5.14 -7.40 -5.84
C VAL A 454 4.08 -6.52 -6.47
N LEU A 455 3.54 -5.60 -5.69
CA LEU A 455 2.41 -4.77 -6.08
C LEU A 455 2.84 -3.33 -6.14
N ASP A 456 2.76 -2.75 -7.34
CA ASP A 456 2.86 -1.32 -7.51
C ASP A 456 1.69 -0.65 -6.77
N MET A 457 2.01 0.26 -5.85
CA MET A 457 1.12 1.05 -5.03
C MET A 457 1.05 2.51 -5.51
N THR A 458 1.48 2.82 -6.74
CA THR A 458 1.33 4.15 -7.34
C THR A 458 -0.11 4.66 -7.15
N GLY A 459 -0.22 5.90 -6.70
CA GLY A 459 -1.48 6.55 -6.36
C GLY A 459 -2.09 6.13 -5.02
N VAL A 460 -1.38 5.39 -4.16
CA VAL A 460 -1.77 5.15 -2.75
C VAL A 460 -0.93 5.97 -1.78
N SER A 461 0.37 6.10 -2.03
CA SER A 461 1.29 6.94 -1.26
C SER A 461 2.04 7.86 -2.23
N PRO A 462 1.42 8.97 -2.67
CA PRO A 462 2.02 9.82 -3.70
C PRO A 462 3.25 10.56 -3.15
N GLN A 463 4.31 10.63 -3.96
CA GLN A 463 5.41 11.54 -3.71
C GLN A 463 4.96 12.97 -4.02
N VAL A 464 4.90 13.82 -3.00
CA VAL A 464 4.38 15.20 -3.09
C VAL A 464 5.46 16.24 -3.41
N GLY A 465 6.65 15.76 -3.79
CA GLY A 465 7.75 16.53 -4.34
C GLY A 465 9.11 16.19 -3.71
N THR A 466 10.18 16.52 -4.43
CA THR A 466 11.54 16.59 -3.87
C THR A 466 11.76 18.01 -3.36
N THR A 467 11.98 18.16 -2.06
CA THR A 467 12.32 19.44 -1.44
C THR A 467 13.83 19.54 -1.25
N SER A 468 14.36 20.74 -1.33
CA SER A 468 15.78 21.02 -1.09
C SER A 468 15.95 22.39 -0.47
N TYR A 469 17.13 22.68 0.07
CA TYR A 469 17.41 23.94 0.77
C TYR A 469 17.22 25.19 -0.11
N ASP A 470 17.34 25.03 -1.43
CA ASP A 470 17.19 26.05 -2.46
C ASP A 470 15.82 26.01 -3.16
N ARG A 471 14.94 25.07 -2.79
CA ARG A 471 13.59 24.90 -3.35
C ARG A 471 12.48 24.93 -2.31
N LEU A 472 12.78 25.31 -1.07
CA LEU A 472 11.77 25.38 0.00
C LEU A 472 10.58 26.28 -0.36
N ALA A 473 10.79 27.34 -1.13
CA ALA A 473 9.71 28.24 -1.60
C ALA A 473 8.73 27.58 -2.58
N ALA A 474 9.07 26.41 -3.16
CA ALA A 474 8.18 25.63 -4.02
C ALA A 474 7.39 24.57 -3.24
N LEU A 475 7.60 24.47 -1.91
CA LEU A 475 6.80 23.62 -1.05
C LEU A 475 5.42 24.24 -0.85
N HIS A 476 4.38 23.56 -1.33
CA HIS A 476 2.99 23.99 -1.24
C HIS A 476 2.11 22.90 -0.62
N PRO A 477 2.23 22.61 0.69
CA PRO A 477 1.48 21.52 1.33
C PRO A 477 -0.04 21.69 1.25
N GLU A 478 -0.52 22.93 1.12
CA GLU A 478 -1.92 23.26 0.88
C GLU A 478 -2.46 22.77 -0.46
N SER A 479 -1.57 22.46 -1.41
CA SER A 479 -1.91 21.93 -2.74
C SER A 479 -1.78 20.42 -2.83
N TRP A 480 -1.25 19.76 -1.79
CA TRP A 480 -1.09 18.31 -1.79
C TRP A 480 -2.47 17.65 -1.79
N PRO A 481 -2.67 16.63 -2.64
CA PRO A 481 -3.93 15.90 -2.62
C PRO A 481 -4.08 15.23 -1.25
N ALA A 482 -5.22 15.44 -0.59
CA ALA A 482 -5.58 14.64 0.57
C ALA A 482 -5.65 13.18 0.12
N HIS A 483 -4.69 12.35 0.57
CA HIS A 483 -4.66 10.95 0.20
C HIS A 483 -5.26 10.10 1.32
N PRO A 484 -6.37 9.39 1.08
CA PRO A 484 -7.07 8.68 2.15
C PRO A 484 -6.49 7.28 2.45
N ASP A 485 -5.53 6.81 1.66
CA ASP A 485 -5.11 5.38 1.66
C ASP A 485 -3.64 5.12 2.02
N GLY A 486 -2.82 6.17 2.14
CA GLY A 486 -1.39 6.06 2.42
C GLY A 486 -0.77 7.43 2.69
N PRO A 487 0.39 7.48 3.36
CA PRO A 487 1.06 8.73 3.67
C PRO A 487 1.55 9.43 2.39
N ALA A 488 1.61 10.76 2.43
CA ALA A 488 2.32 11.52 1.41
C ALA A 488 3.83 11.38 1.62
N MET A 489 4.59 11.15 0.56
CA MET A 489 6.05 10.95 0.64
C MET A 489 6.78 12.26 0.36
N LEU A 490 7.66 12.67 1.27
CA LEU A 490 8.50 13.85 1.15
C LEU A 490 9.97 13.44 1.14
N LEU A 491 10.71 13.91 0.13
CA LEU A 491 12.13 13.59 -0.02
C LEU A 491 13.01 14.84 0.07
N PHE A 492 14.16 14.72 0.73
CA PHE A 492 15.31 15.59 0.53
C PHE A 492 16.62 14.79 0.70
N HIS A 493 17.78 15.42 0.56
CA HIS A 493 19.08 14.73 0.66
C HIS A 493 19.87 15.23 1.87
N ASP A 494 20.81 14.44 2.37
CA ASP A 494 21.74 14.88 3.41
C ASP A 494 22.53 16.16 3.01
N ARG A 495 22.67 16.38 1.70
CA ARG A 495 23.12 17.62 1.06
C ARG A 495 22.46 18.85 1.65
N ASP A 496 21.15 18.80 1.86
CA ASP A 496 20.38 19.98 2.28
C ASP A 496 20.76 20.41 3.70
N ILE A 497 21.03 19.44 4.58
CA ILE A 497 21.56 19.67 5.93
C ILE A 497 23.02 20.15 5.88
N ALA A 498 23.84 19.54 5.01
CA ALA A 498 25.24 19.91 4.84
C ALA A 498 25.41 21.36 4.37
N MET A 499 24.58 21.78 3.41
CA MET A 499 24.64 23.12 2.82
C MET A 499 23.96 24.16 3.71
N ARG A 500 22.91 23.78 4.43
CA ARG A 500 22.15 24.64 5.35
C ARG A 500 21.68 23.85 6.56
N SER A 501 22.42 23.95 7.67
CA SER A 501 22.12 23.20 8.89
C SER A 501 20.78 23.57 9.54
N ASP A 502 20.16 24.69 9.17
CA ASP A 502 18.84 25.13 9.62
C ASP A 502 17.70 24.72 8.67
N PHE A 503 18.01 24.03 7.57
CA PHE A 503 17.04 23.67 6.53
C PHE A 503 15.87 22.86 7.08
N LEU A 504 16.15 21.80 7.86
CA LEU A 504 15.09 20.94 8.36
C LEU A 504 14.15 21.70 9.30
N GLU A 505 14.67 22.58 10.16
CA GLU A 505 13.81 23.41 11.00
C GLU A 505 12.86 24.27 10.15
N GLN A 506 13.36 24.89 9.09
CA GLN A 506 12.53 25.68 8.17
C GLN A 506 11.54 24.83 7.37
N LEU A 507 11.94 23.62 6.96
CA LEU A 507 11.04 22.67 6.32
C LEU A 507 9.88 22.31 7.24
N LEU A 508 10.17 21.94 8.49
CA LEU A 508 9.15 21.60 9.46
C LEU A 508 8.27 22.81 9.82
N GLU A 509 8.81 24.02 9.87
CA GLU A 509 8.03 25.26 10.06
C GLU A 509 7.10 25.57 8.88
N ALA A 510 7.48 25.22 7.66
CA ALA A 510 6.65 25.39 6.47
C ALA A 510 5.51 24.36 6.37
N LEU A 511 5.64 23.19 7.03
CA LEU A 511 4.58 22.19 7.09
C LEU A 511 3.44 22.62 8.03
N PRO A 512 2.17 22.46 7.64
CA PRO A 512 1.03 22.76 8.51
C PRO A 512 1.08 21.94 9.80
N ALA A 513 0.67 22.54 10.92
CA ALA A 513 0.76 21.92 12.24
C ALA A 513 -0.10 20.65 12.41
N SER A 514 -1.09 20.43 11.53
CA SER A 514 -1.91 19.22 11.48
C SER A 514 -1.15 18.00 10.98
N TYR A 515 -0.09 18.19 10.18
CA TYR A 515 0.69 17.07 9.65
C TYR A 515 1.50 16.37 10.74
N LYS A 516 1.56 15.05 10.65
CA LYS A 516 2.35 14.16 11.52
C LYS A 516 3.19 13.22 10.67
N THR A 517 4.35 12.84 11.18
CA THR A 517 5.15 11.80 10.53
C THR A 517 4.64 10.42 10.90
N MET A 518 4.53 9.56 9.90
CA MET A 518 4.47 8.11 10.05
C MET A 518 5.85 7.55 9.72
N THR A 519 6.29 6.53 10.46
CA THR A 519 7.58 5.88 10.16
C THR A 519 7.42 4.88 9.03
N THR A 520 8.47 4.68 8.24
CA THR A 520 8.50 3.67 7.16
C THR A 520 8.19 2.27 7.71
N ASN A 521 8.79 1.90 8.84
CA ASN A 521 8.53 0.59 9.46
C ASN A 521 7.11 0.45 10.02
N GLN A 522 6.49 1.55 10.48
CA GLN A 522 5.07 1.55 10.86
C GLN A 522 4.18 1.31 9.64
N TYR A 523 4.43 2.02 8.53
CA TYR A 523 3.64 1.87 7.31
C TYR A 523 3.78 0.47 6.71
N ILE A 524 5.01 -0.06 6.64
CA ILE A 524 5.29 -1.44 6.23
C ILE A 524 4.54 -2.42 7.12
N GLY A 525 4.58 -2.25 8.45
CA GLY A 525 3.84 -3.11 9.38
C GLY A 525 2.34 -3.10 9.13
N LEU A 526 1.75 -1.93 8.86
CA LEU A 526 0.32 -1.80 8.55
C LEU A 526 -0.05 -2.55 7.27
N ILE A 527 0.66 -2.33 6.16
CA ILE A 527 0.34 -2.97 4.88
C ILE A 527 0.68 -4.46 4.88
N HIS A 528 1.58 -4.95 5.74
CA HIS A 528 1.90 -6.38 5.89
C HIS A 528 1.04 -7.14 6.90
N THR A 529 0.27 -6.44 7.73
CA THR A 529 -0.65 -7.10 8.67
C THR A 529 -1.66 -7.97 7.91
N GLN A 530 -1.72 -9.26 8.25
CA GLN A 530 -2.73 -10.17 7.72
C GLN A 530 -3.91 -10.25 8.68
N ILE A 531 -5.12 -10.05 8.16
CA ILE A 531 -6.35 -10.10 8.95
C ILE A 531 -7.21 -11.26 8.45
N ASP A 532 -7.62 -12.14 9.36
CA ASP A 532 -8.48 -13.28 9.05
C ASP A 532 -9.74 -13.27 9.91
N SER A 533 -10.86 -13.75 9.34
CA SER A 533 -12.05 -14.06 10.12
C SER A 533 -12.04 -15.51 10.61
N LEU A 534 -12.44 -15.73 11.87
CA LEU A 534 -12.46 -17.06 12.50
C LEU A 534 -13.91 -17.49 12.84
N PRO A 535 -14.71 -17.91 11.85
CA PRO A 535 -16.16 -18.10 12.01
C PRO A 535 -16.56 -19.26 12.95
N GLU A 536 -15.68 -20.25 13.16
CA GLU A 536 -15.98 -21.43 13.97
C GLU A 536 -16.11 -21.15 15.48
N LYS A 537 -15.71 -19.96 15.94
CA LYS A 537 -15.66 -19.60 17.37
C LYS A 537 -16.48 -18.36 17.74
N GLY A 538 -17.37 -17.92 16.86
CA GLY A 538 -18.13 -16.67 17.03
C GLY A 538 -17.59 -15.55 16.15
N TRP A 539 -17.83 -14.29 16.53
CA TRP A 539 -17.34 -13.14 15.76
C TRP A 539 -15.94 -12.77 16.21
N GLN A 540 -14.95 -13.28 15.48
CA GLN A 540 -13.53 -13.14 15.80
C GLN A 540 -12.76 -12.67 14.56
N LEU A 541 -11.84 -11.74 14.80
CA LEU A 541 -10.86 -11.25 13.83
C LEU A 541 -9.47 -11.53 14.38
N ALA A 542 -8.66 -12.23 13.61
CA ALA A 542 -7.25 -12.48 13.92
C ALA A 542 -6.38 -11.48 13.17
N PHE A 543 -5.50 -10.80 13.88
CA PHE A 543 -4.49 -9.90 13.35
C PHE A 543 -3.14 -10.61 13.49
N ASN A 544 -2.50 -10.93 12.37
CA ASN A 544 -1.20 -11.60 12.36
C ASN A 544 -0.11 -10.57 12.07
N PHE A 545 0.72 -10.32 13.08
CA PHE A 545 1.91 -9.49 12.99
C PHE A 545 3.13 -10.40 12.84
N ASP A 546 3.59 -10.60 11.61
CA ASP A 546 4.78 -11.41 11.38
C ASP A 546 6.03 -10.77 12.00
N GLY A 547 7.00 -11.59 12.39
CA GLY A 547 8.17 -11.09 13.11
C GLY A 547 9.15 -10.27 12.26
N HIS A 548 9.01 -10.28 10.94
CA HIS A 548 9.92 -9.63 10.02
C HIS A 548 9.37 -8.28 9.55
N TYR A 549 8.21 -8.25 8.87
CA TYR A 549 7.62 -7.01 8.34
C TYR A 549 6.85 -6.22 9.39
N CYS A 550 6.21 -6.88 10.36
CA CYS A 550 5.48 -6.22 11.45
C CYS A 550 6.32 -5.97 12.71
N ALA A 551 7.66 -5.92 12.61
CA ALA A 551 8.55 -5.73 13.76
C ALA A 551 8.23 -4.49 14.61
N TYR A 552 7.69 -3.43 13.98
CA TYR A 552 7.18 -2.24 14.67
C TYR A 552 6.14 -2.59 15.74
N PHE A 553 5.18 -3.47 15.46
CA PHE A 553 4.13 -3.81 16.42
C PHE A 553 4.61 -4.63 17.61
N GLY A 554 5.83 -5.20 17.56
CA GLY A 554 6.45 -5.86 18.71
C GLY A 554 6.66 -4.93 19.92
N LYS A 555 6.69 -3.61 19.71
CA LYS A 555 6.83 -2.60 20.76
C LYS A 555 5.70 -1.57 20.78
N HIS A 556 4.91 -1.50 19.72
CA HIS A 556 3.89 -0.48 19.54
C HIS A 556 2.52 -1.12 19.37
N ALA A 557 1.51 -0.62 20.11
CA ALA A 557 0.13 -0.99 19.86
C ALA A 557 -0.33 -0.47 18.49
N SER A 558 -1.38 -1.08 17.94
CA SER A 558 -2.02 -0.62 16.70
C SER A 558 -3.51 -0.39 16.92
N SER A 559 -4.09 0.49 16.10
CA SER A 559 -5.51 0.83 16.14
C SER A 559 -6.09 0.73 14.73
N TRP A 560 -7.30 0.18 14.63
CA TRP A 560 -7.97 -0.17 13.39
C TRP A 560 -9.43 0.27 13.43
N GLN A 561 -10.01 0.57 12.27
CA GLN A 561 -11.42 0.90 12.10
C GLN A 561 -12.14 -0.28 11.46
N LEU A 562 -13.12 -0.81 12.18
CA LEU A 562 -14.04 -1.82 11.69
C LEU A 562 -15.29 -1.15 11.15
N TRP A 563 -15.39 -1.06 9.84
CA TRP A 563 -16.56 -0.59 9.10
C TRP A 563 -17.58 -1.71 8.98
N LEU A 564 -18.85 -1.41 9.24
CA LEU A 564 -19.93 -2.40 9.25
C LEU A 564 -21.00 -2.04 8.21
N SER A 565 -21.51 -3.03 7.49
CA SER A 565 -22.74 -2.88 6.71
C SER A 565 -23.94 -2.68 7.63
N ASP A 566 -24.99 -2.03 7.14
CA ASP A 566 -26.22 -1.82 7.93
C ASP A 566 -26.79 -3.13 8.47
N GLN A 567 -26.79 -4.18 7.65
CA GLN A 567 -27.33 -5.48 8.04
C GLN A 567 -26.56 -6.13 9.19
N LEU A 568 -25.22 -6.13 9.12
CA LEU A 568 -24.40 -6.69 10.18
C LEU A 568 -24.50 -5.83 11.45
N ARG A 569 -24.47 -4.51 11.29
CA ARG A 569 -24.61 -3.55 12.38
C ARG A 569 -25.94 -3.72 13.12
N ASP A 570 -27.05 -3.85 12.41
CA ASP A 570 -28.36 -4.08 13.02
C ASP A 570 -28.44 -5.46 13.70
N SER A 571 -27.81 -6.49 13.12
CA SER A 571 -27.70 -7.82 13.75
C SER A 571 -26.95 -7.75 15.08
N LEU A 572 -25.83 -7.02 15.14
CA LEU A 572 -25.05 -6.81 16.36
C LEU A 572 -25.84 -6.00 17.39
N ARG A 573 -26.50 -4.91 16.97
CA ARG A 573 -27.34 -4.07 17.86
C ARG A 573 -28.50 -4.84 18.49
N ASN A 574 -29.15 -5.69 17.70
CA ASN A 574 -30.26 -6.52 18.18
C ASN A 574 -29.83 -7.61 19.15
N SER A 575 -28.53 -7.89 19.25
CA SER A 575 -27.96 -8.86 20.20
C SER A 575 -27.70 -8.27 21.59
N GLY A 576 -27.98 -6.98 21.80
CA GLY A 576 -27.77 -6.30 23.09
C GLY A 576 -26.35 -5.75 23.25
N SER A 577 -25.89 -5.65 24.51
CA SER A 577 -24.51 -5.25 24.80
C SER A 577 -23.55 -6.39 24.48
N LEU A 578 -22.42 -6.05 23.86
CA LEU A 578 -21.39 -7.00 23.47
C LEU A 578 -20.13 -6.79 24.30
N LEU A 579 -19.57 -7.86 24.86
CA LEU A 579 -18.25 -7.83 25.48
C LEU A 579 -17.19 -7.90 24.38
N VAL A 580 -16.22 -6.99 24.45
CA VAL A 580 -15.03 -6.98 23.59
C VAL A 580 -13.89 -7.61 24.36
N SER A 581 -13.20 -8.57 23.74
CA SER A 581 -11.96 -9.11 24.27
C SER A 581 -10.84 -9.12 23.23
N VAL A 582 -9.61 -8.98 23.72
CA VAL A 582 -8.40 -9.15 22.91
C VAL A 582 -7.51 -10.16 23.61
N ASP A 583 -7.13 -11.21 22.87
CA ASP A 583 -6.34 -12.34 23.39
C ASP A 583 -6.98 -12.98 24.64
N GLY A 584 -8.32 -13.08 24.63
CA GLY A 584 -9.12 -13.61 25.73
C GLY A 584 -9.20 -12.72 26.97
N LYS A 585 -8.64 -11.50 26.93
CA LYS A 585 -8.73 -10.52 28.01
C LYS A 585 -9.81 -9.50 27.69
N ALA A 586 -10.68 -9.22 28.65
CA ALA A 586 -11.70 -8.18 28.50
C ALA A 586 -11.05 -6.83 28.19
N ALA A 587 -11.43 -6.23 27.07
CA ALA A 587 -10.90 -4.96 26.58
C ALA A 587 -11.93 -3.83 26.67
N GLY A 588 -13.24 -4.17 26.68
CA GLY A 588 -14.30 -3.20 26.78
C GLY A 588 -15.68 -3.80 26.53
N GLN A 589 -16.66 -2.95 26.31
CA GLN A 589 -18.00 -3.34 25.90
C GLN A 589 -18.45 -2.42 24.76
N LEU A 590 -19.18 -2.99 23.79
CA LEU A 590 -19.91 -2.23 22.78
C LEU A 590 -21.38 -2.19 23.16
N SER A 591 -21.90 -0.98 23.30
CA SER A 591 -23.32 -0.72 23.46
C SER A 591 -24.00 -0.56 22.10
N ALA A 592 -25.33 -0.64 22.08
CA ALA A 592 -26.11 -0.32 20.90
C ALA A 592 -25.93 1.13 20.42
N ALA A 593 -25.46 2.04 21.29
CA ALA A 593 -25.15 3.42 20.95
C ALA A 593 -23.81 3.55 20.22
N ASP A 594 -22.80 2.76 20.61
CA ASP A 594 -21.49 2.73 19.92
C ASP A 594 -21.65 2.24 18.47
N LEU A 595 -22.60 1.32 18.25
CA LEU A 595 -22.98 0.81 16.94
C LEU A 595 -23.90 1.76 16.14
N LEU A 596 -24.15 2.99 16.60
CA LEU A 596 -24.79 4.03 15.76
C LEU A 596 -23.80 4.64 14.77
N HIS A 597 -22.51 4.60 15.07
CA HIS A 597 -21.46 5.02 14.16
C HIS A 597 -21.29 4.00 13.03
N GLU A 598 -20.70 4.43 11.90
CA GLU A 598 -20.47 3.54 10.75
C GLU A 598 -19.28 2.59 10.97
N HIS A 599 -18.43 2.91 11.95
CA HIS A 599 -17.28 2.10 12.32
C HIS A 599 -17.10 2.00 13.84
N VAL A 600 -16.38 0.96 14.25
CA VAL A 600 -15.93 0.71 15.62
C VAL A 600 -14.41 0.70 15.64
N VAL A 601 -13.79 1.22 16.69
CA VAL A 601 -12.33 1.17 16.86
C VAL A 601 -11.92 -0.17 17.47
N ILE A 602 -10.92 -0.80 16.89
CA ILE A 602 -10.25 -2.01 17.36
C ILE A 602 -8.83 -1.62 17.77
N ASP A 603 -8.50 -1.79 19.05
CA ASP A 603 -7.15 -1.61 19.54
C ASP A 603 -6.49 -2.96 19.79
N ILE A 604 -5.31 -3.17 19.18
CA ILE A 604 -4.50 -4.36 19.34
C ILE A 604 -3.25 -3.98 20.15
N PRO A 605 -2.97 -4.67 21.27
CA PRO A 605 -1.81 -4.37 22.10
C PRO A 605 -0.50 -4.61 21.34
N ALA A 606 0.58 -4.01 21.81
CA ALA A 606 1.91 -4.32 21.32
C ALA A 606 2.22 -5.83 21.51
N GLY A 607 2.78 -6.44 20.47
CA GLY A 607 3.09 -7.85 20.40
C GLY A 607 3.37 -8.29 18.96
N LEU A 608 4.00 -9.45 18.82
CA LEU A 608 4.16 -10.14 17.54
C LEU A 608 3.36 -11.44 17.57
N GLY A 609 3.08 -11.99 16.40
CA GLY A 609 2.26 -13.18 16.22
C GLY A 609 0.79 -12.84 16.03
N THR A 610 -0.08 -13.78 16.40
CA THR A 610 -1.52 -13.63 16.22
C THR A 610 -2.15 -12.99 17.45
N HIS A 611 -2.86 -11.88 17.24
CA HIS A 611 -3.78 -11.29 18.20
C HIS A 611 -5.22 -11.56 17.78
N VAL A 612 -6.08 -11.94 18.72
CA VAL A 612 -7.49 -12.24 18.42
C VAL A 612 -8.38 -11.23 19.10
N TRP A 613 -9.11 -10.45 18.30
CA TRP A 613 -10.17 -9.57 18.75
C TRP A 613 -11.52 -10.28 18.60
N GLU A 614 -12.35 -10.25 19.64
CA GLU A 614 -13.57 -11.05 19.74
C GLU A 614 -14.75 -10.24 20.30
N LEU A 615 -15.95 -10.49 19.74
CA LEU A 615 -17.22 -10.08 20.31
C LEU A 615 -17.99 -11.26 20.88
N THR A 616 -18.51 -11.09 22.09
CA THR A 616 -19.42 -12.05 22.73
C THR A 616 -20.67 -11.34 23.28
N PRO A 617 -21.89 -11.88 23.08
CA PRO A 617 -23.08 -11.31 23.69
C PRO A 617 -22.98 -11.36 25.22
N ILE A 618 -23.38 -10.28 25.90
CA ILE A 618 -23.53 -10.28 27.35
C ILE A 618 -24.90 -10.90 27.69
N PRO A 619 -24.95 -11.94 28.55
CA PRO A 619 -26.20 -12.62 28.92
C PRO A 619 -27.25 -11.75 29.60
#